data_AF-X6K8M0-F1
#
_entry.id   AF-X6K8M0-F1
#
_cell.length_a   1.000
_cell.length_b   1.000
_cell.length_c   1.000
_cell.angle_alpha   90.00
_cell.angle_beta   90.00
_cell.angle_gamma   90.00
#
_symmetry.space_group_name_H-M   'P 1'
#
loop_
_entity.id
_entity.type
_entity.pdbx_description
1 polymer ?
#
loop_
_entity_poly.entity_id
_entity_poly.type
_entity_poly.pdbx_seq_one_letter_code
_entity_poly.pdbx_strand_id
1 'polypeptide(L)'
;MARGSIKVGDEVAVTAIVRGRVTPDRMSVTIPSYGFPHSVVDSTWKTVIGQHMELIGPVTRIDGDKVTVSLRPLVTVEAEHVRLVERHVALPRGRKKSLVDKA
;
A
#
# COMPACT_ATOMS: atom_id res chain seq x y z
N MET A 1 7.48 11.44 -11.29
CA MET A 1 6.29 11.31 -10.40
C MET A 1 6.78 10.94 -9.00
N ALA A 2 6.38 11.73 -7.99
CA ALA A 2 6.55 11.56 -6.52
C ALA A 2 7.88 10.97 -5.94
N ARG A 3 9.07 11.25 -6.50
CA ARG A 3 10.37 10.78 -5.99
C ARG A 3 10.85 11.42 -4.66
N GLY A 4 9.97 11.88 -3.77
CA GLY A 4 10.43 12.52 -2.54
C GLY A 4 9.39 12.95 -1.51
N SER A 5 8.13 12.49 -1.62
CA SER A 5 7.07 12.92 -0.71
C SER A 5 6.35 11.80 0.02
N ILE A 6 6.77 10.54 -0.16
CA ILE A 6 6.17 9.40 0.56
C ILE A 6 6.75 9.38 1.97
N LYS A 7 5.88 9.29 2.97
CA LYS A 7 6.23 9.20 4.38
C LYS A 7 5.77 7.88 4.98
N VAL A 8 6.38 7.50 6.09
CA VAL A 8 5.87 6.40 6.92
C VAL A 8 4.46 6.78 7.40
N GLY A 9 3.53 5.85 7.27
CA GLY A 9 2.11 6.05 7.53
C GLY A 9 1.28 6.48 6.33
N ASP A 10 1.90 6.86 5.19
CA ASP A 10 1.16 7.13 3.96
C ASP A 10 0.53 5.83 3.45
N GLU A 11 -0.67 5.92 2.90
CA GLU A 11 -1.30 4.80 2.21
C GLU A 11 -0.89 4.84 0.73
N VAL A 12 -0.34 3.72 0.26
CA VAL A 12 0.22 3.62 -1.07
C VAL A 12 -0.33 2.39 -1.80
N ALA A 13 -0.47 2.53 -3.11
CA ALA A 13 -0.81 1.47 -4.04
C ALA A 13 0.45 0.98 -4.75
N VAL A 14 0.60 -0.34 -4.78
CA VAL A 14 1.63 -1.04 -5.56
C VAL A 14 0.94 -1.78 -6.68
N THR A 15 1.35 -1.55 -7.92
CA THR A 15 0.81 -2.28 -9.07
C THR A 15 1.47 -3.66 -9.15
N ALA A 16 0.68 -4.71 -8.98
CA ALA A 16 1.11 -6.10 -9.12
C ALA A 16 0.39 -6.77 -10.30
N ILE A 17 1.03 -7.77 -10.90
CA ILE A 17 0.48 -8.51 -12.04
C ILE A 17 -0.04 -9.86 -11.54
N VAL A 18 -1.29 -10.17 -11.85
CA VAL A 18 -1.92 -11.42 -11.42
C VAL A 18 -1.35 -12.57 -12.23
N ARG A 19 -0.74 -13.55 -11.58
CA ARG A 19 -0.22 -14.76 -12.23
C ARG A 19 -1.27 -15.86 -12.32
N GLY A 20 -2.09 -16.04 -11.29
CA GLY A 20 -3.08 -17.09 -11.25
C GLY A 20 -3.61 -17.39 -9.86
N ARG A 21 -4.69 -18.17 -9.80
CA ARG A 21 -5.30 -18.59 -8.54
C ARG A 21 -4.48 -19.70 -7.88
N VAL A 22 -4.22 -19.61 -6.58
CA VAL A 22 -3.55 -20.67 -5.79
C VAL A 22 -4.57 -21.45 -4.98
N THR A 23 -5.49 -20.75 -4.31
CA THR A 23 -6.63 -21.32 -3.57
C THR A 23 -7.90 -20.51 -3.87
N PRO A 24 -9.12 -20.99 -3.53
CA PRO A 24 -10.36 -20.26 -3.83
C PRO A 24 -10.41 -18.82 -3.28
N ASP A 25 -9.62 -18.52 -2.25
CA ASP A 25 -9.51 -17.24 -1.56
C ASP A 25 -8.16 -16.53 -1.80
N ARG A 26 -7.20 -17.15 -2.49
CA ARG A 26 -5.86 -16.58 -2.72
C ARG A 26 -5.44 -16.63 -4.18
N MET A 27 -4.78 -15.57 -4.60
CA MET A 27 -4.12 -15.51 -5.90
C MET A 27 -2.63 -15.21 -5.75
N SER A 28 -1.86 -15.76 -6.68
CA SER A 28 -0.46 -15.43 -6.88
C SER A 28 -0.36 -14.17 -7.73
N VAL A 29 0.41 -13.21 -7.24
CA VAL A 29 0.71 -11.94 -7.89
C VAL A 29 2.23 -11.78 -7.99
N THR A 30 2.66 -11.15 -9.08
CA THR A 30 4.04 -10.71 -9.27
C THR A 30 4.10 -9.25 -8.88
N ILE A 31 4.91 -8.94 -7.87
CA ILE A 31 5.13 -7.58 -7.41
C ILE A 31 6.44 -7.08 -8.03
N PRO A 32 6.47 -5.88 -8.63
CA PRO A 32 7.70 -5.28 -9.14
C PRO A 32 8.80 -5.23 -8.07
N SER A 33 10.05 -5.45 -8.49
CA SER A 33 11.24 -5.51 -7.61
C SER A 33 11.25 -6.67 -6.58
N TYR A 34 10.22 -7.53 -6.54
CA TYR A 34 10.15 -8.69 -5.66
C TYR A 34 10.44 -9.98 -6.45
N GLY A 35 11.52 -10.68 -6.10
CA GLY A 35 12.02 -11.84 -6.86
C GLY A 35 11.19 -13.12 -6.73
N PHE A 36 10.15 -13.14 -5.90
CA PHE A 36 9.31 -14.31 -5.66
C PHE A 36 7.83 -13.98 -5.84
N PRO A 37 7.01 -14.89 -6.39
CA PRO A 37 5.57 -14.67 -6.48
C PRO A 37 4.96 -14.55 -5.09
N HIS A 38 4.10 -13.55 -4.89
CA HIS A 38 3.43 -13.32 -3.62
C HIS A 38 1.98 -13.82 -3.66
N SER A 39 1.48 -14.39 -2.57
CA SER A 39 0.08 -14.84 -2.49
C SER A 39 -0.74 -13.85 -1.68
N VAL A 40 -1.70 -13.19 -2.33
CA VAL A 40 -2.60 -12.21 -1.70
C VAL A 40 -3.98 -12.83 -1.53
N VAL A 41 -4.62 -12.53 -0.40
CA VAL A 41 -6.01 -12.90 -0.16
C VAL A 41 -6.88 -11.95 -0.99
N ASP A 42 -7.59 -12.51 -1.95
CA ASP A 42 -8.59 -11.81 -2.73
C ASP A 42 -9.80 -12.72 -2.86
N SER A 43 -10.88 -12.31 -2.22
CA SER A 43 -12.17 -13.00 -2.29
C SER A 43 -12.99 -12.55 -3.49
N THR A 44 -12.51 -11.60 -4.31
CA THR A 44 -13.21 -11.20 -5.52
C THR A 44 -12.90 -12.18 -6.65
N TRP A 45 -13.93 -12.92 -7.09
CA TRP A 45 -13.79 -13.95 -8.13
C TRP A 45 -13.59 -13.40 -9.55
N LYS A 46 -13.30 -12.11 -9.68
CA LYS A 46 -13.32 -11.37 -10.96
C LYS A 46 -11.94 -11.17 -11.59
N THR A 47 -10.89 -11.64 -10.93
CA THR A 47 -9.52 -11.30 -11.32
C THR A 47 -9.02 -12.22 -12.45
N VAL A 48 -8.54 -11.62 -13.55
CA VAL A 48 -8.04 -12.32 -14.74
C VAL A 48 -6.51 -12.46 -14.69
N ILE A 49 -5.96 -13.58 -15.16
CA ILE A 49 -4.51 -13.77 -15.29
C ILE A 49 -3.93 -12.70 -16.24
N GLY A 50 -2.82 -12.09 -15.84
CA GLY A 50 -2.17 -11.01 -16.58
C GLY A 50 -2.77 -9.62 -16.30
N GLN A 51 -3.86 -9.53 -15.55
CA GLN A 51 -4.44 -8.25 -15.16
C GLN A 51 -3.53 -7.53 -14.15
N HIS A 52 -3.48 -6.21 -14.25
CA HIS A 52 -2.87 -5.36 -13.25
C HIS A 52 -3.84 -5.16 -12.08
N MET A 53 -3.34 -5.34 -10.87
CA MET A 53 -4.07 -5.11 -9.63
C MET A 53 -3.30 -4.13 -8.75
N GLU A 54 -4.01 -3.22 -8.09
CA GLU A 54 -3.45 -2.34 -7.08
C GLU A 54 -3.51 -3.03 -5.70
N LEU A 55 -2.35 -3.25 -5.10
CA LEU A 55 -2.21 -3.67 -3.71
C LEU A 55 -2.05 -2.43 -2.85
N ILE A 56 -3.04 -2.15 -2.00
CA ILE A 56 -3.07 -0.93 -1.18
C ILE A 56 -2.69 -1.28 0.25
N GLY A 57 -1.79 -0.50 0.84
CA GLY A 57 -1.46 -0.62 2.25
C GLY A 57 -0.63 0.55 2.78
N PRO A 58 -0.48 0.66 4.11
CA PRO A 58 0.31 1.72 4.71
C PRO A 58 1.81 1.44 4.59
N VAL A 59 2.59 2.50 4.41
CA VAL A 59 4.05 2.46 4.44
C VAL A 59 4.53 2.31 5.88
N THR A 60 5.31 1.26 6.14
CA THR A 60 5.89 0.97 7.46
C THR A 60 7.35 1.40 7.59
N ARG A 61 8.09 1.42 6.47
CA ARG A 61 9.52 1.76 6.45
C ARG A 61 9.91 2.35 5.10
N ILE A 62 10.89 3.25 5.12
CA ILE A 62 11.52 3.82 3.92
C ILE A 62 13.04 3.72 4.10
N ASP A 63 13.70 3.02 3.18
CA ASP A 63 15.16 2.85 3.13
C ASP A 63 15.69 3.40 1.81
N GLY A 64 16.04 4.69 1.79
CA GLY A 64 16.45 5.38 0.56
C GLY A 64 15.35 5.30 -0.51
N ASP A 65 15.63 4.58 -1.59
CA ASP A 65 14.69 4.39 -2.71
C ASP A 65 13.75 3.18 -2.54
N LYS A 66 13.81 2.48 -1.41
CA LYS A 66 12.95 1.33 -1.11
C LYS A 66 11.88 1.70 -0.10
N VAL A 67 10.65 1.27 -0.36
CA VAL A 67 9.47 1.50 0.47
C VAL A 67 8.93 0.14 0.90
N THR A 68 8.74 -0.04 2.20
CA THR A 68 8.09 -1.22 2.77
C THR A 68 6.62 -0.91 3.05
N VAL A 69 5.72 -1.70 2.47
CA VAL A 69 4.26 -1.58 2.57
C VAL A 69 3.71 -2.78 3.33
N SER A 70 2.73 -2.55 4.20
CA SER A 70 2.04 -3.61 4.94
C SER A 70 0.84 -4.13 4.15
N LEU A 71 0.98 -5.32 3.55
CA LEU A 71 -0.05 -6.00 2.76
C LEU A 71 -0.49 -7.33 3.43
N ARG A 72 -0.24 -7.48 4.75
CA ARG A 72 -0.37 -8.74 5.52
C ARG A 72 0.37 -9.94 4.90
N PRO A 73 1.58 -9.76 4.33
CA PRO A 73 2.81 -9.52 5.08
C PRO A 73 3.56 -8.27 4.60
N LEU A 74 4.75 -7.98 5.16
CA LEU A 74 5.54 -6.81 4.77
C LEU A 74 6.23 -7.03 3.42
N VAL A 75 6.02 -6.11 2.48
CA VAL A 75 6.59 -6.18 1.13
C VAL A 75 7.44 -4.94 0.90
N THR A 76 8.69 -5.12 0.44
CA THR A 76 9.57 -4.01 0.09
C THR A 76 9.66 -3.88 -1.42
N VAL A 77 9.37 -2.69 -1.93
CA VAL A 77 9.37 -2.35 -3.36
C VAL A 77 10.16 -1.08 -3.59
N GLU A 78 10.57 -0.84 -4.83
CA GLU A 78 11.21 0.43 -5.20
C GLU A 78 10.17 1.55 -5.28
N ALA A 79 10.54 2.75 -4.84
CA ALA A 79 9.65 3.91 -4.76
C ALA A 79 9.05 4.31 -6.13
N GLU A 80 9.68 3.94 -7.24
CA GLU A 80 9.15 4.18 -8.59
C GLU A 80 7.93 3.33 -8.95
N HIS A 81 7.75 2.19 -8.27
CA HIS A 81 6.63 1.27 -8.45
C HIS A 81 5.48 1.54 -7.46
N VAL A 82 5.59 2.62 -6.69
CA VAL A 82 4.65 2.99 -5.64
C VAL A 82 3.90 4.25 -6.04
N ARG A 83 2.58 4.20 -5.94
CA ARG A 83 1.68 5.33 -6.12
C ARG A 83 1.10 5.76 -4.79
N LEU A 84 1.23 7.04 -4.45
CA LEU A 84 0.58 7.61 -3.28
C LEU A 84 -0.94 7.62 -3.47
N VAL A 85 -1.68 6.97 -2.55
CA VAL A 85 -3.15 6.95 -2.52
C VAL A 85 -3.64 8.01 -1.55
N GLU A 86 -3.22 7.91 -0.29
CA GLU A 86 -3.56 8.85 0.76
C GLU A 86 -2.30 9.28 1.51
N ARG A 87 -2.13 10.59 1.69
CA ARG A 87 -1.03 11.10 2.53
C ARG A 87 -1.41 10.93 3.98
N HIS A 88 -0.45 10.49 4.79
CA HIS A 88 -0.53 10.59 6.23
C HIS A 88 -0.60 12.06 6.63
N VAL A 89 -1.82 12.52 6.85
CA VAL A 89 -2.06 13.78 7.53
C VAL A 89 -1.92 13.48 9.02
N ALA A 90 -0.71 13.67 9.56
CA ALA A 90 -0.61 14.03 10.97
C ALA A 90 -1.51 15.26 11.12
N LEU A 91 -2.67 15.09 11.76
CA LEU A 91 -3.73 16.09 11.89
C LEU A 91 -3.15 17.52 11.82
N PRO A 92 -3.66 18.44 10.98
CA PRO A 92 -3.42 19.84 11.28
C PRO A 92 -3.89 20.00 12.73
N ARG A 93 -3.13 20.74 13.57
CA ARG A 93 -3.56 21.09 14.92
C ARG A 93 -4.87 21.89 14.83
N GLY A 94 -5.97 21.19 14.59
CA GLY A 94 -7.33 21.63 14.76
C GLY A 94 -7.50 21.65 16.25
N ARG A 95 -7.12 22.79 16.83
CA ARG A 95 -7.48 23.24 18.16
C ARG A 95 -8.92 22.79 18.40
N LYS A 96 -9.14 21.71 19.17
CA LYS A 96 -10.44 21.55 19.83
C LYS A 96 -10.59 22.83 20.63
N LYS A 97 -11.51 23.71 20.23
CA LYS A 97 -11.90 24.84 21.09
C LYS A 97 -12.21 24.20 22.43
N SER A 98 -11.47 24.57 23.47
CA SER A 98 -11.89 24.28 24.84
C SER A 98 -13.32 24.77 24.95
N LEU A 99 -14.25 23.90 25.32
CA LEU A 99 -15.52 24.35 25.87
C LEU A 99 -15.14 25.14 27.12
N VAL A 100 -15.18 26.46 27.01
CA VAL A 100 -15.12 27.35 28.16
C VAL A 100 -16.47 27.22 28.82
N ASP A 101 -16.51 26.63 30.02
CA ASP A 101 -17.65 26.76 30.92
C ASP A 101 -17.92 28.25 31.13
N LYS A 102 -19.14 28.66 30.78
CA LYS A 102 -19.63 30.01 31.04
C LYS A 102 -20.19 30.01 32.46
N ALA A 103 -19.75 31.01 33.24
CA ALA A 103 -20.09 31.26 34.63
C ALA A 103 -21.59 31.18 34.96
#